data_AF-A0A8F6TX03-F1
#
_entry.id   AF-A0A8F6TX03-F1
#
_cell.length_a   1.000
_cell.length_b   1.000
_cell.length_c   1.000
_cell.angle_alpha   90.00
_cell.angle_beta   90.00
_cell.angle_gamma   90.00
#
_symmetry.space_group_name_H-M   'P 1'
#
loop_
_entity.id
_entity.type
_entity.pdbx_description
1 polymer ?
#
loop_
_entity_poly.entity_id
_entity_poly.type
_entity_poly.pdbx_seq_one_letter_code
_entity_poly.pdbx_strand_id
1 'polypeptide(L)'
;MNNTPWRAAALAALLAAIAGAACAQDAAELAAARGALLQLQARSFAENVEYCGYVGRLPDGRLTATEVTRGDSWGCLSRANESRFVEIVASFHTHAGFDRGADSEVPSTNDMRGDIEERVNGYVATPGGRLWYIDYRRAEARQVCGLGCMGQDPGFVPGDAGPIAASYTYRQLQDRER
;
A
#
# COMPACT_ATOMS: atom_id res chain seq x y z
N MET A 1 41.61 19.67 41.65
CA MET A 1 41.68 19.29 40.22
C MET A 1 41.34 17.81 40.15
N ASN A 2 40.23 17.43 39.52
CA ASN A 2 40.05 16.17 38.78
C ASN A 2 38.63 16.14 38.21
N ASN A 3 38.58 16.12 36.89
CA ASN A 3 37.39 16.21 36.03
C ASN A 3 36.83 14.81 35.79
N THR A 4 35.51 14.63 35.93
CA THR A 4 34.82 13.38 35.57
C THR A 4 34.05 13.58 34.24
N PRO A 5 34.46 13.00 33.11
CA PRO A 5 33.77 13.20 31.83
C PRO A 5 32.78 12.05 31.55
N TRP A 6 31.70 11.94 32.32
CA TRP A 6 30.71 10.85 32.17
C TRP A 6 29.31 11.36 31.81
N ARG A 7 29.20 12.37 30.94
CA ARG A 7 27.90 12.91 30.48
C ARG A 7 27.60 12.77 29.00
N ALA A 8 28.48 12.17 28.20
CA ALA A 8 28.31 12.13 26.74
C ALA A 8 27.70 10.81 26.18
N ALA A 9 27.48 9.77 26.99
CA ALA A 9 27.07 8.46 26.48
C ALA A 9 25.54 8.24 26.34
N ALA A 10 24.70 9.07 26.97
CA ALA A 10 23.25 8.82 27.03
C ALA A 10 22.47 9.25 25.78
N LEU A 11 23.00 10.17 24.96
CA LEU A 11 22.29 10.70 23.79
C LEU A 11 22.32 9.77 22.56
N ALA A 12 23.33 8.89 22.44
CA ALA A 12 23.46 8.01 21.28
C ALA A 12 22.47 6.82 21.30
N ALA A 13 22.10 6.34 22.50
CA ALA A 13 21.19 5.20 22.64
C ALA A 13 19.71 5.54 22.31
N LEU A 14 19.30 6.79 22.53
CA LEU A 14 17.94 7.24 22.19
C LEU A 14 17.72 7.35 20.67
N LEU A 15 18.72 7.80 19.91
CA LEU A 15 18.59 7.94 18.44
C LEU A 15 18.46 6.60 17.71
N ALA A 16 19.14 5.56 18.18
CA ALA A 16 19.07 4.22 17.59
C ALA A 16 17.69 3.56 17.80
N ALA A 17 17.02 3.81 18.94
CA ALA A 17 15.71 3.23 19.24
C ALA A 17 14.59 3.81 18.35
N ILE A 18 14.68 5.09 17.99
CA ILE A 18 13.64 5.77 17.19
C ILE A 18 13.67 5.30 15.73
N ALA A 19 14.87 5.12 15.16
CA ALA A 19 15.02 4.62 13.79
C ALA A 19 14.51 3.17 13.63
N GLY A 20 14.76 2.32 14.64
CA GLY A 20 14.25 0.94 14.65
C GLY A 20 12.72 0.86 14.71
N ALA A 21 12.08 1.76 15.46
CA ALA A 21 10.62 1.80 15.58
C ALA A 21 9.93 2.20 14.25
N ALA A 22 10.50 3.16 13.50
CA ALA A 22 9.96 3.57 12.20
C ALA A 22 10.06 2.45 11.15
N CYS A 23 11.21 1.80 11.01
CA CYS A 23 11.35 0.67 10.09
C CYS A 23 10.45 -0.53 10.47
N ALA A 24 10.26 -0.77 11.77
CA ALA A 24 9.34 -1.82 12.24
C ALA A 24 7.88 -1.48 11.92
N GLN A 25 7.50 -0.20 11.98
CA GLN A 25 6.17 0.26 11.61
C GLN A 25 5.89 0.03 10.11
N ASP A 26 6.79 0.43 9.22
CA ASP A 26 6.64 0.22 7.77
C ASP A 26 6.51 -1.28 7.44
N ALA A 27 7.28 -2.15 8.13
CA ALA A 27 7.18 -3.60 7.95
C ALA A 27 5.85 -4.18 8.44
N ALA A 28 5.32 -3.70 9.57
CA ALA A 28 4.04 -4.15 10.11
C ALA A 28 2.85 -3.66 9.27
N GLU A 29 2.91 -2.43 8.76
CA GLU A 29 1.92 -1.87 7.84
C GLU A 29 1.86 -2.69 6.55
N LEU A 30 3.02 -2.92 5.93
CA LEU A 30 3.13 -3.78 4.74
C LEU A 30 2.61 -5.19 5.01
N ALA A 31 2.94 -5.79 6.16
CA ALA A 31 2.48 -7.13 6.49
C ALA A 31 0.94 -7.20 6.61
N ALA A 32 0.31 -6.20 7.22
CA ALA A 32 -1.14 -6.12 7.35
C ALA A 32 -1.82 -5.95 5.97
N ALA A 33 -1.35 -4.99 5.17
CA ALA A 33 -1.90 -4.74 3.83
C ALA A 33 -1.71 -5.95 2.91
N ARG A 34 -0.49 -6.49 2.82
CA ARG A 34 -0.19 -7.66 1.99
C ARG A 34 -1.01 -8.88 2.41
N GLY A 35 -1.17 -9.10 3.71
CA GLY A 35 -1.98 -10.20 4.25
C GLY A 35 -3.44 -10.10 3.83
N ALA A 36 -4.04 -8.91 3.88
CA ALA A 36 -5.40 -8.68 3.41
C ALA A 36 -5.52 -8.91 1.89
N LEU A 37 -4.62 -8.32 1.10
CA LEU A 37 -4.65 -8.39 -0.36
C LEU A 37 -4.51 -9.83 -0.89
N LEU A 38 -3.63 -10.64 -0.28
CA LEU A 38 -3.48 -12.05 -0.66
C LEU A 38 -4.75 -12.88 -0.46
N GLN A 39 -5.58 -12.55 0.53
CA GLN A 39 -6.86 -13.23 0.77
C GLN A 39 -7.93 -12.81 -0.24
N LEU A 40 -7.78 -11.63 -0.85
CA LEU A 40 -8.80 -11.01 -1.71
C LEU A 40 -8.57 -11.27 -3.19
N GLN A 41 -7.32 -11.34 -3.65
CA GLN A 41 -7.01 -11.35 -5.08
C GLN A 41 -7.71 -12.46 -5.88
N ALA A 42 -7.72 -13.70 -5.40
CA ALA A 42 -8.39 -14.80 -6.11
C ALA A 42 -9.89 -14.51 -6.35
N ARG A 43 -10.54 -13.86 -5.36
CA ARG A 43 -11.94 -13.45 -5.46
C ARG A 43 -12.10 -12.20 -6.34
N SER A 44 -11.18 -11.23 -6.24
CA SER A 44 -11.09 -10.03 -7.07
C SER A 44 -11.12 -10.39 -8.55
N PHE A 45 -10.29 -11.36 -8.96
CA PHE A 45 -10.19 -11.82 -10.33
C PHE A 45 -11.47 -12.54 -10.77
N ALA A 46 -11.98 -13.46 -9.95
CA ALA A 46 -13.16 -14.25 -10.28
C ALA A 46 -14.44 -13.41 -10.41
N GLU A 47 -14.58 -12.38 -9.57
CA GLU A 47 -15.74 -11.48 -9.59
C GLU A 47 -15.54 -10.25 -10.48
N ASN A 48 -14.32 -10.05 -11.01
CA ASN A 48 -13.90 -8.87 -11.74
C ASN A 48 -14.27 -7.55 -11.04
N VAL A 49 -13.94 -7.45 -9.75
CA VAL A 49 -14.17 -6.25 -8.93
C VAL A 49 -13.02 -5.99 -7.98
N GLU A 50 -12.84 -4.73 -7.64
CA GLU A 50 -11.92 -4.31 -6.60
C GLU A 50 -12.49 -4.59 -5.20
N TYR A 51 -11.57 -4.89 -4.28
CA TYR A 51 -11.83 -4.97 -2.85
C TYR A 51 -10.88 -4.04 -2.13
N CYS A 52 -11.40 -3.26 -1.19
CA CYS A 52 -10.61 -2.27 -0.47
C CYS A 52 -10.90 -2.24 1.03
N GLY A 53 -10.02 -1.56 1.75
CA GLY A 53 -10.15 -1.27 3.16
C GLY A 53 -8.99 -0.41 3.61
N TYR A 54 -8.80 -0.35 4.93
CA TYR A 54 -7.69 0.37 5.54
C TYR A 54 -6.85 -0.53 6.42
N VAL A 55 -5.59 -0.16 6.63
CA VAL A 55 -4.79 -0.61 7.76
C VAL A 55 -4.86 0.45 8.84
N GLY A 56 -5.27 0.06 10.04
CA GLY A 56 -5.35 0.94 11.19
C GLY A 56 -4.58 0.41 12.38
N ARG A 57 -4.23 1.34 13.28
CA ARG A 57 -3.59 1.07 14.57
C ARG A 57 -4.62 0.88 15.67
N LEU A 58 -4.51 -0.23 16.39
CA LEU A 58 -5.31 -0.51 17.59
C LEU A 58 -4.73 0.22 18.81
N PRO A 59 -5.51 0.37 19.90
CA PRO A 59 -5.02 0.99 21.14
C PRO A 59 -3.78 0.32 21.75
N ASP A 60 -3.56 -0.96 21.49
CA ASP A 60 -2.37 -1.73 21.93
C ASP A 60 -1.15 -1.54 21.00
N GLY A 61 -1.26 -0.69 19.98
CA GLY A 61 -0.21 -0.37 19.01
C GLY A 61 -0.13 -1.30 17.80
N ARG A 62 -0.88 -2.41 17.78
CA ARG A 62 -0.88 -3.37 16.65
C ARG A 62 -1.55 -2.78 15.43
N LEU A 63 -1.00 -3.07 14.25
CA LEU A 63 -1.60 -2.75 12.96
C LEU A 63 -2.44 -3.94 12.45
N THR A 64 -3.65 -3.67 11.96
CA THR A 64 -4.51 -4.68 11.31
C THR A 64 -5.38 -4.05 10.24
N ALA A 65 -5.78 -4.85 9.25
CA ALA A 65 -6.77 -4.44 8.26
C ALA A 65 -8.15 -4.25 8.88
N THR A 66 -8.94 -3.36 8.30
CA THR A 66 -10.38 -3.20 8.55
C THR A 66 -11.18 -4.35 7.94
N GLU A 67 -12.49 -4.32 8.16
CA GLU A 67 -13.42 -5.04 7.29
C GLU A 67 -13.26 -4.59 5.83
N VAL A 68 -13.50 -5.51 4.90
CA VAL A 68 -13.30 -5.28 3.48
C VAL A 68 -14.59 -4.79 2.84
N THR A 69 -14.47 -3.77 2.01
CA THR A 69 -15.54 -3.27 1.14
C THR A 69 -15.39 -3.87 -0.25
N ARG A 70 -16.51 -4.29 -0.83
CA ARG A 70 -16.59 -4.67 -2.24
C ARG A 70 -16.88 -3.41 -3.07
N GLY A 71 -16.03 -3.13 -4.05
CA GLY A 71 -16.21 -2.08 -5.03
C GLY A 71 -16.86 -2.59 -6.32
N ASP A 72 -16.41 -2.02 -7.43
CA ASP A 72 -16.71 -2.43 -8.79
C ASP A 72 -15.40 -2.65 -9.58
N SER A 73 -15.46 -2.76 -10.91
CA SER A 73 -14.27 -3.04 -11.73
C SER A 73 -13.30 -1.88 -11.88
N TRP A 74 -13.65 -0.68 -11.42
CA TRP A 74 -12.92 0.57 -11.66
C TRP A 74 -12.57 1.34 -10.38
N GLY A 75 -13.02 0.85 -9.23
CA GLY A 75 -12.76 1.53 -7.98
C GLY A 75 -13.41 0.86 -6.78
N CYS A 76 -12.92 1.26 -5.62
CA CYS A 76 -13.51 0.90 -4.35
C CYS A 76 -13.39 2.05 -3.35
N LEU A 77 -14.52 2.42 -2.75
CA LEU A 77 -14.57 3.37 -1.64
C LEU A 77 -14.87 2.60 -0.36
N SER A 78 -13.92 2.58 0.57
CA SER A 78 -14.07 1.86 1.83
C SER A 78 -15.25 2.42 2.64
N ARG A 79 -16.07 1.52 3.17
CA ARG A 79 -17.18 1.80 4.11
C ARG A 79 -16.95 1.14 5.46
N ALA A 80 -15.71 0.73 5.72
CA ALA A 80 -15.39 -0.02 6.91
C ALA A 80 -15.58 0.82 8.17
N ASN A 81 -15.95 0.17 9.28
CA ASN A 81 -16.02 0.84 10.56
C ASN A 81 -14.61 1.02 11.16
N GLU A 82 -14.17 2.27 11.27
CA GLU A 82 -12.84 2.63 11.75
C GLU A 82 -12.80 2.95 13.26
N SER A 83 -13.94 2.93 13.97
CA SER A 83 -14.04 3.37 15.37
C SER A 83 -13.18 2.60 16.38
N ARG A 84 -12.72 1.41 16.02
CA ARG A 84 -11.83 0.59 16.86
C ARG A 84 -10.35 0.98 16.76
N PHE A 85 -10.01 1.85 15.81
CA PHE A 85 -8.64 2.27 15.55
C PHE A 85 -8.37 3.65 16.16
N VAL A 86 -7.16 3.85 16.65
CA VAL A 86 -6.69 5.16 17.12
C VAL A 86 -6.13 6.02 15.97
N GLU A 87 -5.80 5.38 14.85
CA GLU A 87 -5.19 6.01 13.68
C GLU A 87 -5.39 5.07 12.47
N ILE A 88 -5.73 5.64 11.31
CA ILE A 88 -5.61 4.96 10.01
C ILE A 88 -4.27 5.35 9.40
N VAL A 89 -3.48 4.35 8.98
CA VAL A 89 -2.11 4.56 8.49
C VAL A 89 -1.96 4.29 7.00
N ALA A 90 -2.78 3.41 6.43
CA ALA A 90 -2.76 3.13 5.01
C ALA A 90 -4.14 2.72 4.48
N SER A 91 -4.41 3.01 3.21
CA SER A 91 -5.41 2.35 2.39
C SER A 91 -4.85 1.08 1.77
N PHE A 92 -5.71 0.15 1.38
CA PHE A 92 -5.35 -0.92 0.47
C PHE A 92 -6.49 -1.23 -0.48
N HIS A 93 -6.17 -1.66 -1.69
CA HIS A 93 -7.14 -2.28 -2.58
C HIS A 93 -6.50 -3.27 -3.57
N THR A 94 -7.30 -4.23 -4.02
CA THR A 94 -6.99 -5.01 -5.21
C THR A 94 -7.48 -4.25 -6.43
N HIS A 95 -6.74 -4.27 -7.52
CA HIS A 95 -7.35 -4.08 -8.82
C HIS A 95 -8.23 -5.30 -9.17
N ALA A 96 -9.18 -5.10 -10.07
CA ALA A 96 -10.10 -6.14 -10.56
C ALA A 96 -9.39 -7.26 -11.34
N GLY A 97 -10.11 -8.06 -12.11
CA GLY A 97 -9.49 -9.03 -13.02
C GLY A 97 -8.70 -8.35 -14.12
N PHE A 98 -7.82 -9.11 -14.78
CA PHE A 98 -7.08 -8.61 -15.93
C PHE A 98 -8.03 -8.17 -17.06
N ASP A 99 -7.88 -6.93 -17.51
CA ASP A 99 -8.57 -6.37 -18.67
C ASP A 99 -7.54 -5.67 -19.58
N ARG A 100 -7.54 -6.03 -20.87
CA ARG A 100 -6.66 -5.43 -21.90
C ARG A 100 -6.96 -3.96 -22.15
N GLY A 101 -8.18 -3.51 -21.85
CA GLY A 101 -8.61 -2.12 -21.98
C GLY A 101 -8.20 -1.24 -20.80
N ALA A 102 -7.65 -1.82 -19.73
CA ALA A 102 -7.30 -1.09 -18.51
C ALA A 102 -5.79 -1.14 -18.24
N ASP A 103 -5.21 -0.01 -17.81
CA ASP A 103 -3.85 0.04 -17.26
C ASP A 103 -3.83 -0.49 -15.81
N SER A 104 -4.28 -1.74 -15.64
CA SER A 104 -4.52 -2.38 -14.35
C SER A 104 -3.25 -2.83 -13.63
N GLU A 105 -2.06 -2.54 -14.16
CA GLU A 105 -0.79 -3.00 -13.61
C GLU A 105 0.00 -1.92 -12.84
N VAL A 106 -0.55 -0.70 -12.75
CA VAL A 106 0.00 0.43 -12.02
C VAL A 106 -1.13 1.14 -11.25
N PRO A 107 -0.87 1.80 -10.12
CA PRO A 107 -1.89 2.64 -9.49
C PRO A 107 -2.34 3.79 -10.39
N SER A 108 -3.60 4.18 -10.28
CA SER A 108 -4.16 5.34 -10.97
C SER A 108 -3.79 6.66 -10.28
N THR A 109 -4.01 7.77 -10.98
CA THR A 109 -3.93 9.12 -10.40
C THR A 109 -5.03 9.36 -9.37
N ASN A 110 -6.18 8.69 -9.50
CA ASN A 110 -7.25 8.75 -8.50
C ASN A 110 -6.81 8.09 -7.19
N ASP A 111 -6.12 6.95 -7.25
CA ASP A 111 -5.60 6.27 -6.06
C ASP A 111 -4.63 7.18 -5.31
N MET A 112 -3.63 7.70 -6.02
CA MET A 112 -2.63 8.57 -5.40
C MET A 112 -3.24 9.86 -4.85
N ARG A 113 -4.22 10.45 -5.56
CA ARG A 113 -4.92 11.63 -5.06
C ARG A 113 -5.72 11.33 -3.80
N GLY A 114 -6.44 10.20 -3.76
CA GLY A 114 -7.20 9.77 -2.59
C GLY A 114 -6.31 9.62 -1.36
N ASP A 115 -5.19 8.90 -1.49
CA ASP A 115 -4.22 8.71 -0.41
C ASP A 115 -3.61 10.04 0.08
N ILE A 116 -3.35 10.98 -0.83
CA ILE A 116 -2.90 12.34 -0.50
C ILE A 116 -3.95 13.13 0.28
N GLU A 117 -5.21 13.09 -0.16
CA GLU A 117 -6.32 13.80 0.46
C GLU A 117 -6.62 13.25 1.87
N GLU A 118 -6.58 11.93 2.02
CA GLU A 118 -6.77 11.23 3.29
C GLU A 118 -5.53 11.25 4.20
N ARG A 119 -4.36 11.58 3.63
CA ARG A 119 -3.07 11.62 4.32
C ARG A 119 -2.63 10.26 4.88
N VAL A 120 -2.89 9.21 4.13
CA VAL A 120 -2.54 7.82 4.45
C VAL A 120 -1.64 7.26 3.34
N ASN A 121 -0.81 6.26 3.64
CA ASN A 121 -0.12 5.52 2.57
C ASN A 121 -1.14 4.66 1.79
N GLY A 122 -0.74 4.10 0.64
CA GLY A 122 -1.59 3.18 -0.12
C GLY A 122 -0.89 1.89 -0.50
N TYR A 123 -1.65 0.80 -0.62
CA TYR A 123 -1.17 -0.48 -1.15
C TYR A 123 -2.10 -1.02 -2.24
N VAL A 124 -1.54 -1.31 -3.42
CA VAL A 124 -2.31 -1.77 -4.58
C VAL A 124 -1.78 -3.11 -5.07
N ALA A 125 -2.65 -4.13 -5.11
CA ALA A 125 -2.31 -5.45 -5.67
C ALA A 125 -2.92 -5.62 -7.08
N THR A 126 -2.09 -5.95 -8.06
CA THR A 126 -2.48 -5.97 -9.48
C THR A 126 -2.73 -7.39 -10.02
N PRO A 127 -3.41 -7.56 -11.17
CA PRO A 127 -3.65 -8.86 -11.79
C PRO A 127 -2.37 -9.64 -12.14
N GLY A 128 -1.30 -8.96 -12.54
CA GLY A 128 0.01 -9.55 -12.83
C GLY A 128 0.78 -10.00 -11.58
N GLY A 129 0.22 -9.75 -10.39
CA GLY A 129 0.79 -10.13 -9.11
C GLY A 129 1.84 -9.17 -8.59
N ARG A 130 1.83 -7.90 -9.03
CA ARG A 130 2.65 -6.84 -8.43
C ARG A 130 2.01 -6.35 -7.13
N LEU A 131 2.83 -5.80 -6.27
CA LEU A 131 2.38 -5.02 -5.11
C LEU A 131 3.03 -3.64 -5.18
N TRP A 132 2.19 -2.61 -5.16
CA TRP A 132 2.60 -1.21 -5.12
C TRP A 132 2.41 -0.62 -3.72
N TYR A 133 3.25 0.35 -3.40
CA TYR A 133 3.14 1.22 -2.24
C TYR A 133 3.07 2.67 -2.72
N ILE A 134 2.10 3.43 -2.23
CA ILE A 134 1.94 4.86 -2.49
C ILE A 134 2.38 5.62 -1.25
N ASP A 135 3.40 6.48 -1.42
CA ASP A 135 3.83 7.44 -0.43
C ASP A 135 3.10 8.77 -0.65
N TYR A 136 2.08 9.04 0.16
CA TYR A 136 1.28 10.26 0.02
C TYR A 136 2.09 11.54 0.28
N ARG A 137 3.15 11.47 1.08
CA ARG A 137 3.99 12.65 1.39
C ARG A 137 4.89 13.01 0.21
N ARG A 138 5.29 12.00 -0.57
CA ARG A 138 6.17 12.16 -1.74
C ARG A 138 5.41 12.24 -3.05
N ALA A 139 4.11 11.90 -3.06
CA ALA A 139 3.32 11.74 -4.28
C ALA A 139 4.01 10.79 -5.27
N GLU A 140 4.45 9.64 -4.75
CA GLU A 140 5.20 8.62 -5.48
C GLU A 140 4.64 7.23 -5.17
N ALA A 141 4.40 6.45 -6.24
CA ALA A 141 4.10 5.04 -6.17
C ALA A 141 5.38 4.24 -6.48
N ARG A 142 5.69 3.22 -5.68
CA ARG A 142 6.84 2.32 -5.89
C ARG A 142 6.41 0.87 -5.78
N GLN A 143 7.01 0.00 -6.58
CA GLN A 143 6.81 -1.43 -6.42
C GLN A 143 7.46 -1.89 -5.12
N VAL A 144 6.66 -2.53 -4.27
CA VAL A 144 7.17 -3.37 -3.19
C VAL A 144 7.74 -4.65 -3.78
N CYS A 145 7.05 -5.22 -4.76
CA CYS A 145 7.53 -6.35 -5.55
C CYS A 145 6.85 -6.46 -6.91
N GLY A 146 7.50 -7.19 -7.83
CA GLY A 146 7.10 -7.33 -9.24
C GLY A 146 6.19 -8.52 -9.54
N LEU A 147 6.17 -8.91 -10.83
CA LEU A 147 5.29 -9.96 -11.37
C LEU A 147 5.33 -11.26 -10.55
N GLY A 148 4.15 -11.84 -10.30
CA GLY A 148 3.99 -13.13 -9.62
C GLY A 148 4.40 -13.15 -8.13
N CYS A 149 4.69 -11.99 -7.53
CA CYS A 149 4.99 -11.89 -6.11
C CYS A 149 3.75 -12.08 -5.21
N MET A 150 2.60 -11.67 -5.74
CA MET A 150 1.28 -11.78 -5.15
C MET A 150 0.45 -12.82 -5.92
N GLY A 151 -0.86 -12.90 -5.66
CA GLY A 151 -1.78 -13.65 -6.51
C GLY A 151 -1.74 -13.09 -7.93
N GLN A 152 -1.74 -13.98 -8.93
CA GLN A 152 -1.75 -13.62 -10.33
C GLN A 152 -3.04 -14.13 -10.98
N ASP A 153 -3.71 -13.27 -11.74
CA ASP A 153 -4.90 -13.62 -12.49
C ASP A 153 -4.52 -14.66 -13.57
N PRO A 154 -5.23 -15.81 -13.65
CA PRO A 154 -4.98 -16.81 -14.69
C PRO A 154 -5.09 -16.28 -16.13
N GLY A 155 -5.86 -15.21 -16.34
CA GLY A 155 -6.02 -14.53 -17.62
C GLY A 155 -4.94 -13.50 -17.93
N PHE A 156 -4.04 -13.19 -17.00
CA PHE A 156 -3.02 -12.16 -17.16
C PHE A 156 -2.08 -12.44 -18.35
N VAL A 157 -1.83 -11.41 -19.16
CA VAL A 157 -0.89 -11.46 -20.27
C VAL A 157 0.32 -10.56 -19.97
N PRO A 158 1.52 -11.14 -19.70
CA PRO A 158 2.71 -10.36 -19.43
C PRO A 158 3.06 -9.39 -20.58
N GLY A 159 3.25 -8.11 -20.22
CA GLY A 159 3.66 -7.06 -21.16
C GLY A 159 2.52 -6.37 -21.93
N ASP A 160 1.26 -6.77 -21.73
CA ASP A 160 0.10 -6.15 -22.37
C ASP A 160 -0.06 -4.66 -21.99
N ALA A 161 0.18 -4.32 -20.72
CA ALA A 161 0.23 -2.93 -20.20
C ALA A 161 1.50 -2.14 -20.59
N GLY A 162 2.31 -2.68 -21.52
CA GLY A 162 3.58 -2.11 -21.94
C GLY A 162 4.67 -2.14 -20.85
N PRO A 163 5.74 -1.33 -21.01
CA PRO A 163 6.79 -1.22 -20.01
C PRO A 163 6.26 -0.64 -18.69
N ILE A 164 6.61 -1.29 -17.58
CA ILE A 164 6.26 -0.87 -16.23
C ILE A 164 7.53 -0.54 -15.45
N ALA A 165 7.70 0.72 -15.06
CA ALA A 165 8.80 1.19 -14.23
C ALA A 165 8.67 0.72 -12.77
N ALA A 166 9.77 0.77 -12.01
CA ALA A 166 9.76 0.41 -10.58
C ALA A 166 9.08 1.47 -9.69
N SER A 167 8.98 2.72 -10.17
CA SER A 167 8.24 3.79 -9.50
C SER A 167 7.64 4.79 -10.49
N TYR A 168 6.63 5.53 -10.02
CA TYR A 168 5.95 6.58 -10.74
C TYR A 168 5.62 7.75 -9.80
N THR A 169 5.92 8.96 -10.24
CA THR A 169 5.37 10.19 -9.67
C THR A 169 3.93 10.41 -10.14
N TYR A 170 3.17 11.23 -9.42
CA TYR A 170 1.82 11.63 -9.85
C TYR A 170 1.75 12.07 -11.32
N ARG A 171 2.70 12.90 -11.78
CA ARG A 171 2.76 13.36 -13.18
C ARG A 171 2.96 12.20 -14.15
N GLN A 172 3.83 11.25 -13.82
CA GLN A 172 4.06 10.10 -14.70
C GLN A 172 2.82 9.20 -14.79
N LEU A 173 2.06 9.06 -13.71
CA LEU A 173 0.75 8.38 -13.75
C LEU A 173 -0.23 9.14 -14.65
N GLN A 174 -0.30 10.48 -14.53
CA GLN A 174 -1.12 11.31 -15.42
C GLN A 174 -0.73 11.19 -16.89
N ASP A 175 0.54 10.95 -17.21
CA ASP A 175 0.99 10.79 -18.59
C ASP A 175 0.65 9.39 -19.13
N ARG A 176 0.49 8.37 -18.26
CA ARG A 176 0.06 7.01 -18.64
C ARG A 176 -1.43 6.92 -18.94
N GLU A 177 -2.24 7.73 -18.27
CA GLU A 177 -3.70 7.72 -18.40
C GLU A 177 -4.24 8.52 -19.60
N ARG A 178 -3.36 9.04 -20.47
CA ARG A 178 -3.71 9.92 -21.61
C ARG A 178 -3.90 9.19 -22.93
#